data_AF-A0A1G5J3S4-F1
#
_entry.id   AF-A0A1G5J3S4-F1
#
_cell.length_a   1.000
_cell.length_b   1.000
_cell.length_c   1.000
_cell.angle_alpha   90.00
_cell.angle_beta   90.00
_cell.angle_gamma   90.00
#
_symmetry.space_group_name_H-M   'P 1'
#
loop_
_entity.id
_entity.type
_entity.pdbx_description
1 polymer ?
#
loop_
_entity_poly.entity_id
_entity_poly.type
_entity_poly.pdbx_seq_one_letter_code
_entity_poly.pdbx_strand_id
1 'polypeptide(L)'
;MHEEGSYDPAVARHCERIVHAPIADGPAILEVLRPLHEERPFDRVLTTTEPAAESTGYVVDALGLTGVTEATARAFKDKALTRELLAKYDLSPVRHQVVHSAEEAAEFQRSVGGRIVLKPVDGVASLHIHPAANADEAARAWRDLAVDGFDAPIAEEYLEGPVVSVDSFSFDGRHVPIGYSEYRMNERFVEWEVSTPSRAAAPHLAELRALTVQLLDAVGLTEGPSHSEFVLTPQGPRVLESHARLAGSGAPELVRRAFGVDLNRWFLAVPLGIDELPAASPEPVGGAAVRFFTPQPGQVRAVEVATEVGAEVRRVPRGETPLVFLPYLDEFRQLPAAAVIAKSPGDTVPELLTVADCVSGYVIASGVDREAAVTRCEEIDKNIRFLTDRRSDRPTN
;
A
#
# COMPACT_ATOMS: atom_id res chain seq x y z
N MET A 1 -2.33 6.95 15.63
CA MET A 1 -2.06 8.25 16.28
C MET A 1 -0.82 8.11 17.15
N HIS A 2 0.12 9.03 17.07
CA HIS A 2 1.25 9.06 18.00
C HIS A 2 0.75 9.59 19.35
N GLU A 3 0.76 8.76 20.39
CA GLU A 3 0.52 9.21 21.75
C GLU A 3 1.85 9.64 22.38
N GLU A 4 1.84 10.75 23.12
CA GLU A 4 3.02 11.23 23.85
C GLU A 4 3.54 10.14 24.80
N GLY A 5 4.82 9.79 24.68
CA GLY A 5 5.44 8.70 25.44
C GLY A 5 5.20 7.29 24.91
N SER A 6 4.43 7.11 23.83
CA SER A 6 4.10 5.81 23.21
C SER A 6 4.83 5.61 21.86
N TYR A 7 6.12 5.94 21.82
CA TYR A 7 6.99 5.68 20.67
C TYR A 7 8.11 4.72 21.07
N ASP A 8 8.63 3.96 20.09
CA ASP A 8 9.77 3.07 20.32
C ASP A 8 10.96 3.87 20.87
N PRO A 9 11.46 3.58 22.09
CA PRO A 9 12.61 4.26 22.66
C PRO A 9 13.88 4.16 21.79
N ALA A 10 13.96 3.15 20.91
CA ALA A 10 15.06 3.02 19.97
C ALA A 10 15.09 4.18 18.96
N VAL A 11 13.93 4.69 18.53
CA VAL A 11 13.84 5.82 17.59
C VAL A 11 14.50 7.07 18.15
N ALA A 12 14.40 7.31 19.47
CA ALA A 12 15.00 8.47 20.12
C ALA A 12 16.52 8.55 19.92
N ARG A 13 17.21 7.42 19.68
CA ARG A 13 18.66 7.39 19.40
C ARG A 13 19.02 7.94 18.02
N HIS A 14 18.05 8.01 17.11
CA HIS A 14 18.21 8.49 15.75
C HIS A 14 17.70 9.93 15.56
N CYS A 15 17.09 10.51 16.59
CA CYS A 15 16.52 11.86 16.55
C CYS A 15 17.41 12.84 17.31
N GLU A 16 17.63 14.02 16.74
CA GLU A 16 18.18 15.15 17.51
C GLU A 16 17.12 15.74 18.47
N ARG A 17 15.86 15.80 18.01
CA ARG A 17 14.72 16.28 18.79
C ARG A 17 13.49 15.42 18.48
N ILE A 18 12.64 15.22 19.49
CA ILE A 18 11.30 14.66 19.34
C ILE A 18 10.32 15.76 19.71
N VAL A 19 9.33 15.98 18.84
CA VAL A 19 8.30 17.01 19.03
C VAL A 19 6.93 16.39 18.81
N HIS A 20 5.90 17.03 19.36
CA HIS A 20 4.54 16.52 19.36
C HIS A 20 3.60 17.49 18.66
N ALA A 21 2.86 16.99 17.68
CA ALA A 21 1.78 17.69 17.00
C ALA A 21 0.76 16.65 16.48
N PRO A 22 -0.52 17.03 16.32
CA PRO A 22 -1.47 16.21 15.58
C PRO A 22 -1.02 16.03 14.13
N ILE A 23 -0.56 14.83 13.77
CA ILE A 23 0.11 14.58 12.47
C ILE A 23 -0.79 14.79 11.24
N ALA A 24 -2.11 14.84 11.41
CA ALA A 24 -3.07 15.12 10.34
C ALA A 24 -3.43 16.61 10.23
N ASP A 25 -2.83 17.47 11.05
CA ASP A 25 -3.09 18.91 11.11
C ASP A 25 -1.83 19.69 10.70
N GLY A 26 -1.79 20.13 9.44
CA GLY A 26 -0.67 20.89 8.87
C GLY A 26 -0.34 22.16 9.66
N PRO A 27 -1.33 23.03 9.96
CA PRO A 27 -1.14 24.20 10.83
C PRO A 27 -0.51 23.87 12.19
N ALA A 28 -0.98 22.83 12.87
CA ALA A 28 -0.44 22.46 14.18
C ALA A 28 1.00 21.93 14.09
N ILE A 29 1.34 21.16 13.04
CA ILE A 29 2.73 20.75 12.79
C ILE A 29 3.60 21.98 12.50
N LEU A 30 3.12 22.91 11.68
CA LEU A 30 3.84 24.11 11.29
C LEU A 30 4.13 25.03 12.49
N GLU A 31 3.19 25.18 13.41
CA GLU A 31 3.38 25.94 14.66
C GLU A 31 4.57 25.42 15.47
N VAL A 32 4.72 24.09 15.53
CA VAL A 32 5.83 23.43 16.23
C VAL A 32 7.14 23.51 15.44
N LEU A 33 7.09 23.30 14.12
CA LEU A 33 8.30 23.20 13.29
C LEU A 33 8.89 24.54 12.87
N ARG A 34 8.09 25.59 12.72
CA ARG A 34 8.56 26.92 12.29
C ARG A 34 9.67 27.50 13.18
N PRO A 35 9.51 27.61 14.52
CA PRO A 35 10.59 28.14 15.36
C PRO A 35 11.85 27.27 15.33
N LEU A 36 11.70 25.95 15.16
CA LEU A 36 12.84 25.03 15.03
C LEU A 36 13.60 25.26 13.72
N HIS A 37 12.87 25.48 12.63
CA HIS A 37 13.45 25.80 11.33
C HIS A 37 14.15 27.17 11.34
N GLU A 38 13.59 28.15 12.04
CA GLU A 38 14.19 29.48 12.22
C GLU A 38 15.47 29.42 13.07
N GLU A 39 15.50 28.60 14.11
CA GLU A 39 16.69 28.37 14.96
C GLU A 39 17.78 27.62 14.18
N ARG A 40 17.40 26.53 13.50
CA ARG A 40 18.28 25.67 12.73
C ARG A 40 17.54 25.10 11.51
N PRO A 41 17.76 25.68 10.31
CA PRO A 41 17.09 25.23 9.10
C PRO A 41 17.33 23.75 8.80
N PHE A 42 16.27 23.08 8.37
CA PHE A 42 16.28 21.70 7.86
C PHE A 42 15.78 21.69 6.42
N ASP A 43 16.33 20.80 5.59
CA ASP A 43 16.13 20.85 4.14
C ASP A 43 14.83 20.17 3.67
N ARG A 44 14.26 19.26 4.48
CA ARG A 44 13.13 18.39 4.10
C ARG A 44 12.18 18.13 5.27
N VAL A 45 10.90 17.94 4.94
CA VAL A 45 9.89 17.33 5.82
C VAL A 45 9.27 16.17 5.04
N LEU A 46 9.33 14.97 5.60
CA LEU A 46 8.96 13.73 4.94
C LEU A 46 8.00 12.93 5.83
N THR A 47 7.12 12.15 5.19
CA THR A 47 6.23 11.21 5.90
C THR A 47 6.21 9.86 5.17
N THR A 48 6.12 8.77 5.94
CA THR A 48 5.90 7.41 5.43
C THR A 48 4.43 6.98 5.56
N THR A 49 3.55 7.83 6.09
CA THR A 49 2.19 7.46 6.45
C THR A 49 1.16 8.31 5.69
N GLU A 50 0.19 7.63 5.07
CA GLU A 50 -0.87 8.26 4.26
C GLU A 50 -1.65 9.36 5.01
N PRO A 51 -2.05 9.18 6.29
CA PRO A 51 -2.84 10.19 7.00
C PRO A 51 -2.11 11.52 7.25
N ALA A 52 -0.78 11.55 7.10
CA ALA A 52 0.03 12.75 7.28
C ALA A 52 0.52 13.34 5.95
N ALA A 53 0.11 12.80 4.79
CA ALA A 53 0.61 13.24 3.49
C ALA A 53 0.26 14.71 3.21
N GLU A 54 -1.02 15.08 3.28
CA GLU A 54 -1.47 16.45 3.01
C GLU A 54 -0.95 17.46 4.05
N SER A 55 -0.96 17.10 5.34
CA SER A 55 -0.45 17.94 6.41
C SER A 55 1.07 18.15 6.32
N THR A 56 1.82 17.13 5.89
CA THR A 56 3.26 17.27 5.58
C THR A 56 3.45 18.19 4.38
N GLY A 57 2.66 18.02 3.32
CA GLY A 57 2.72 18.88 2.14
C GLY A 57 2.41 20.34 2.47
N TYR A 58 1.44 20.60 3.34
CA TYR A 58 1.14 21.95 3.84
C TYR A 58 2.36 22.60 4.49
N VAL A 59 3.11 21.85 5.31
CA VAL A 59 4.34 22.34 5.96
C VAL A 59 5.44 22.59 4.93
N VAL A 60 5.60 21.70 3.95
CA VAL A 60 6.56 21.85 2.85
C VAL A 60 6.29 23.17 2.11
N ASP A 61 5.05 23.43 1.72
CA ASP A 61 4.65 24.65 1.02
C ASP A 61 4.84 25.90 1.90
N ALA A 62 4.42 25.85 3.17
CA ALA A 62 4.46 26.98 4.09
C ALA A 62 5.87 27.38 4.55
N LEU A 63 6.83 26.46 4.49
CA LEU A 63 8.24 26.71 4.77
C LEU A 63 9.07 26.90 3.49
N GLY A 64 8.49 26.73 2.30
CA GLY A 64 9.18 26.84 1.01
C GLY A 64 10.24 25.75 0.81
N LEU A 65 10.01 24.55 1.36
CA LEU A 65 10.91 23.42 1.27
C LEU A 65 10.69 22.63 -0.02
N THR A 66 11.65 21.79 -0.37
CA THR A 66 11.46 20.79 -1.44
C THR A 66 10.86 19.52 -0.85
N GLY A 67 9.94 18.88 -1.58
CA GLY A 67 9.27 17.67 -1.16
C GLY A 67 7.93 17.48 -1.87
N VAL A 68 7.09 16.59 -1.33
CA VAL A 68 5.72 16.43 -1.79
C VAL A 68 4.89 17.62 -1.29
N THR A 69 4.33 18.41 -2.20
CA THR A 69 3.48 19.58 -1.87
C THR A 69 2.10 19.14 -1.36
N GLU A 70 1.35 20.05 -0.74
CA GLU A 70 -0.04 19.77 -0.32
C GLU A 70 -0.91 19.39 -1.53
N ALA A 71 -0.74 20.13 -2.64
CA ALA A 71 -1.49 19.88 -3.87
C ALA A 71 -1.18 18.50 -4.47
N THR A 72 0.10 18.11 -4.52
CA THR A 72 0.53 16.78 -4.98
C THR A 72 -0.01 15.68 -4.06
N ALA A 73 0.10 15.85 -2.74
CA ALA A 73 -0.42 14.88 -1.77
C ALA A 73 -1.94 14.69 -1.92
N ARG A 74 -2.68 15.79 -2.08
CA ARG A 74 -4.13 15.76 -2.33
C ARG A 74 -4.45 15.05 -3.66
N ALA A 75 -3.68 15.31 -4.72
CA ALA A 75 -3.89 14.67 -6.03
C ALA A 75 -3.72 13.14 -6.01
N PHE A 76 -2.88 12.60 -5.14
CA PHE A 76 -2.76 11.15 -4.93
C PHE A 76 -3.90 10.58 -4.08
N LYS A 77 -4.31 11.29 -3.03
CA LYS A 77 -5.29 10.79 -2.06
C LYS A 77 -6.73 10.87 -2.59
N ASP A 78 -7.08 11.98 -3.24
CA ASP A 78 -8.40 12.25 -3.79
C ASP A 78 -8.55 11.57 -5.17
N LYS A 79 -9.21 10.40 -5.19
CA LYS A 79 -9.41 9.61 -6.41
C LYS A 79 -10.16 10.37 -7.48
N ALA A 80 -11.07 11.28 -7.12
CA ALA A 80 -11.78 12.10 -8.11
C ALA A 80 -10.81 13.10 -8.76
N LEU A 81 -9.98 13.77 -7.96
CA LEU A 81 -8.94 14.66 -8.48
C LEU A 81 -7.90 13.91 -9.33
N THR A 82 -7.49 12.69 -8.93
CA THR A 82 -6.62 11.85 -9.76
C THR A 82 -7.24 11.60 -11.13
N ARG A 83 -8.54 11.27 -11.18
CA ARG A 83 -9.25 11.01 -12.44
C ARG A 83 -9.40 12.27 -13.29
N GLU A 84 -9.69 13.41 -12.69
CA GLU A 84 -9.73 14.71 -13.38
C GLU A 84 -8.38 15.05 -14.02
N LEU A 85 -7.28 14.86 -13.28
CA LEU A 85 -5.93 15.09 -13.79
C LEU A 85 -5.57 14.14 -14.93
N LEU A 86 -5.88 12.85 -14.78
CA LEU A 86 -5.67 11.86 -15.84
C LEU A 86 -6.46 12.22 -17.11
N ALA A 87 -7.74 12.60 -16.98
CA ALA A 87 -8.58 13.02 -18.09
C ALA A 87 -8.04 14.30 -18.76
N LYS A 88 -7.56 15.28 -17.98
CA LYS A 88 -6.97 16.53 -18.50
C LYS A 88 -5.78 16.28 -19.43
N TYR A 89 -5.00 15.23 -19.18
CA TYR A 89 -3.83 14.87 -19.98
C TYR A 89 -4.07 13.70 -20.95
N ASP A 90 -5.33 13.31 -21.17
CA ASP A 90 -5.72 12.17 -22.01
C ASP A 90 -5.05 10.84 -21.61
N LEU A 91 -4.83 10.65 -20.30
CA LEU A 91 -4.20 9.48 -19.72
C LEU A 91 -5.23 8.54 -19.12
N SER A 92 -4.99 7.22 -19.25
CA SER A 92 -5.74 6.17 -18.53
C SER A 92 -7.26 6.42 -18.46
N PRO A 93 -7.98 6.41 -19.60
CA PRO A 93 -9.40 6.74 -19.62
C PRO A 93 -10.20 5.73 -18.78
N VAL A 94 -10.94 6.26 -17.80
CA VAL A 94 -11.88 5.54 -16.92
C VAL A 94 -13.10 6.43 -16.75
N ARG A 95 -14.27 5.95 -17.15
CA ARG A 95 -15.55 6.62 -16.87
C ARG A 95 -15.76 6.66 -15.37
N HIS A 96 -15.99 7.85 -14.84
CA HIS A 96 -16.16 8.07 -13.41
C HIS A 96 -17.12 9.23 -13.14
N GLN A 97 -17.70 9.25 -11.95
CA GLN A 97 -18.54 10.33 -11.46
C GLN A 97 -18.54 10.32 -9.92
N VAL A 98 -18.39 11.48 -9.28
CA VAL A 98 -18.73 11.62 -7.86
C VAL A 98 -20.25 11.68 -7.76
N VAL A 99 -20.83 10.79 -6.95
CA VAL A 99 -22.28 10.61 -6.85
C VAL A 99 -22.78 11.00 -5.46
N HIS A 100 -23.80 11.86 -5.40
CA HIS A 100 -24.35 12.43 -4.16
C HIS A 100 -25.70 11.83 -3.76
N SER A 101 -26.19 10.83 -4.51
CA SER A 101 -27.43 10.13 -4.21
C SER A 101 -27.43 8.71 -4.78
N ALA A 102 -28.31 7.87 -4.23
CA ALA A 102 -28.56 6.53 -4.74
C ALA A 102 -29.07 6.56 -6.20
N GLU A 103 -29.83 7.60 -6.55
CA GLU A 103 -30.36 7.87 -7.88
C GLU A 103 -29.23 8.17 -8.87
N GLU A 104 -28.29 9.07 -8.50
CA GLU A 104 -27.11 9.38 -9.32
C GLU A 104 -26.23 8.14 -9.55
N ALA A 105 -26.00 7.33 -8.52
CA ALA A 105 -25.27 6.07 -8.66
C ALA A 105 -25.94 5.10 -9.65
N ALA A 106 -27.26 4.98 -9.58
CA ALA A 106 -28.05 4.16 -10.48
C ALA A 106 -28.05 4.70 -11.92
N GLU A 107 -28.09 6.02 -12.11
CA GLU A 107 -27.99 6.68 -13.41
C GLU A 107 -26.62 6.50 -14.04
N PHE A 108 -25.55 6.69 -13.26
CA PHE A 108 -24.19 6.45 -13.71
C PHE A 108 -24.03 4.99 -14.18
N GLN A 109 -24.48 4.01 -13.38
CA GLN A 109 -24.46 2.60 -13.78
C GLN A 109 -25.15 2.36 -15.13
N ARG A 110 -26.37 2.92 -15.32
CA ARG A 110 -27.10 2.80 -16.59
C ARG A 110 -26.36 3.44 -17.76
N SER A 111 -25.70 4.57 -17.54
CA SER A 111 -24.89 5.25 -18.56
C SER A 111 -23.64 4.45 -18.95
N VAL A 112 -23.05 3.75 -17.98
CA VAL A 112 -21.89 2.88 -18.20
C VAL A 112 -22.31 1.65 -19.02
N GLY A 113 -23.49 1.10 -18.73
CA GLY A 113 -24.06 -0.08 -19.39
C GLY A 113 -23.40 -1.40 -18.97
N GLY A 114 -22.60 -1.39 -17.90
CA GLY A 114 -21.84 -2.52 -17.40
C GLY A 114 -21.69 -2.47 -15.87
N ARG A 115 -20.76 -3.28 -15.34
CA ARG A 115 -20.41 -3.24 -13.92
C ARG A 115 -19.73 -1.92 -13.58
N ILE A 116 -20.03 -1.41 -12.40
CA ILE A 116 -19.34 -0.26 -11.80
C ILE A 116 -18.79 -0.66 -10.43
N VAL A 117 -17.97 0.20 -9.85
CA VAL A 117 -17.53 0.13 -8.47
C VAL A 117 -17.77 1.47 -7.79
N LEU A 118 -18.34 1.45 -6.59
CA LEU A 118 -18.41 2.61 -5.70
C LEU A 118 -17.35 2.47 -4.62
N LYS A 119 -16.64 3.55 -4.33
CA LYS A 119 -15.62 3.63 -3.29
C LYS A 119 -15.50 5.05 -2.73
N PRO A 120 -15.08 5.24 -1.47
CA PRO A 120 -14.76 6.57 -0.95
C PRO A 120 -13.68 7.26 -1.78
N VAL A 121 -13.79 8.57 -1.95
CA VAL A 121 -12.81 9.37 -2.71
C VAL A 121 -11.42 9.32 -2.10
N ASP A 122 -11.33 9.25 -0.77
CA ASP A 122 -10.09 9.25 0.02
C ASP A 122 -9.86 7.91 0.76
N GLY A 123 -10.57 6.85 0.35
CA GLY A 123 -10.49 5.53 0.98
C GLY A 123 -9.11 4.87 0.82
N VAL A 124 -8.77 3.97 1.75
CA VAL A 124 -7.50 3.22 1.77
C VAL A 124 -7.72 1.74 2.04
N ALA A 125 -6.72 0.91 1.75
CA ALA A 125 -6.67 -0.51 2.12
C ALA A 125 -7.85 -1.37 1.62
N SER A 126 -8.39 -1.02 0.44
CA SER A 126 -9.57 -1.67 -0.14
C SER A 126 -10.80 -1.69 0.78
N LEU A 127 -10.90 -0.74 1.72
CA LEU A 127 -12.07 -0.57 2.57
C LEU A 127 -13.21 0.09 1.77
N HIS A 128 -14.43 -0.36 2.04
CA HIS A 128 -15.65 0.17 1.45
C HIS A 128 -15.64 0.17 -0.09
N ILE A 129 -15.15 -0.92 -0.69
CA ILE A 129 -15.22 -1.15 -2.14
C ILE A 129 -16.48 -1.96 -2.47
N HIS A 130 -17.42 -1.35 -3.20
CA HIS A 130 -18.71 -1.94 -3.53
C HIS A 130 -18.89 -2.10 -5.05
N PRO A 131 -18.58 -3.28 -5.62
CA PRO A 131 -18.94 -3.60 -6.99
C PRO A 131 -20.47 -3.67 -7.16
N ALA A 132 -20.98 -3.14 -8.26
CA ALA A 132 -22.40 -3.20 -8.61
C ALA A 132 -22.58 -3.58 -10.09
N ALA A 133 -23.38 -4.61 -10.34
CA ALA A 133 -23.67 -5.12 -11.68
C ALA A 133 -24.89 -4.47 -12.34
N ASN A 134 -25.73 -3.79 -11.56
CA ASN A 134 -26.95 -3.13 -12.03
C ASN A 134 -27.31 -1.92 -11.17
N ALA A 135 -28.29 -1.13 -11.63
CA ALA A 135 -28.72 0.11 -11.01
C ALA A 135 -29.20 -0.07 -9.57
N ASP A 136 -29.87 -1.19 -9.25
CA ASP A 136 -30.37 -1.44 -7.90
C ASP A 136 -29.22 -1.75 -6.94
N GLU A 137 -28.20 -2.49 -7.39
CA GLU A 137 -26.97 -2.72 -6.63
C GLU A 137 -26.19 -1.42 -6.42
N ALA A 138 -26.08 -0.56 -7.44
CA ALA A 138 -25.41 0.73 -7.34
C ALA A 138 -26.10 1.64 -6.31
N ALA A 139 -27.43 1.71 -6.35
CA ALA A 139 -28.23 2.46 -5.39
C ALA A 139 -28.10 1.91 -3.96
N ARG A 140 -27.98 0.58 -3.79
CA ARG A 140 -27.72 -0.03 -2.47
C ARG A 140 -26.32 0.30 -1.97
N ALA A 141 -25.29 0.11 -2.80
CA ALA A 141 -23.91 0.44 -2.47
C ALA A 141 -23.75 1.89 -2.00
N TRP A 142 -24.41 2.84 -2.67
CA TRP A 142 -24.39 4.23 -2.22
C TRP A 142 -25.02 4.42 -0.83
N ARG A 143 -26.16 3.77 -0.55
CA ARG A 143 -26.80 3.86 0.78
C ARG A 143 -25.93 3.25 1.87
N ASP A 144 -25.27 2.13 1.60
CA ASP A 144 -24.37 1.47 2.54
C ASP A 144 -23.19 2.40 2.88
N LEU A 145 -22.56 3.01 1.86
CA LEU A 145 -21.51 4.02 2.03
C LEU A 145 -21.99 5.24 2.81
N ALA A 146 -23.19 5.74 2.52
CA ALA A 146 -23.76 6.89 3.21
C ALA A 146 -24.03 6.61 4.70
N VAL A 147 -24.43 5.38 5.06
CA VAL A 147 -24.56 4.96 6.47
C VAL A 147 -23.22 5.01 7.21
N ASP A 148 -22.13 4.69 6.51
CA ASP A 148 -20.76 4.76 7.04
C ASP A 148 -20.17 6.19 6.99
N GLY A 149 -20.94 7.18 6.56
CA GLY A 149 -20.54 8.61 6.53
C GLY A 149 -19.90 9.06 5.21
N PHE A 150 -19.93 8.25 4.16
CA PHE A 150 -19.44 8.59 2.83
C PHE A 150 -20.62 9.00 1.91
N ASP A 151 -20.96 10.29 1.90
CA ASP A 151 -22.10 10.83 1.14
C ASP A 151 -21.76 11.28 -0.29
N ALA A 152 -20.47 11.37 -0.63
CA ALA A 152 -19.96 11.71 -1.95
C ALA A 152 -18.90 10.70 -2.47
N PRO A 153 -19.21 9.39 -2.54
CA PRO A 153 -18.27 8.42 -3.10
C PRO A 153 -18.07 8.62 -4.60
N ILE A 154 -16.95 8.13 -5.12
CA ILE A 154 -16.71 8.04 -6.56
C ILE A 154 -17.25 6.71 -7.10
N ALA A 155 -18.04 6.78 -8.16
CA ALA A 155 -18.42 5.65 -8.98
C ALA A 155 -17.52 5.57 -10.21
N GLU A 156 -16.93 4.42 -10.50
CA GLU A 156 -16.08 4.16 -11.66
C GLU A 156 -16.61 2.98 -12.47
N GLU A 157 -16.39 2.97 -13.78
CA GLU A 157 -16.57 1.73 -14.54
C GLU A 157 -15.64 0.64 -14.01
N TYR A 158 -16.15 -0.60 -13.95
CA TYR A 158 -15.37 -1.70 -13.41
C TYR A 158 -14.28 -2.12 -14.40
N LEU A 159 -13.03 -2.03 -13.98
CA LEU A 159 -11.88 -2.45 -14.77
C LEU A 159 -11.67 -3.95 -14.65
N GLU A 160 -11.79 -4.68 -15.76
CA GLU A 160 -11.56 -6.13 -15.78
C GLU A 160 -10.13 -6.47 -16.18
N GLY A 161 -9.42 -7.19 -15.30
CA GLY A 161 -8.05 -7.62 -15.55
C GLY A 161 -7.30 -7.93 -14.25
N PRO A 162 -6.08 -8.50 -14.34
CA PRO A 162 -5.22 -8.64 -13.18
C PRO A 162 -4.75 -7.27 -12.69
N VAL A 163 -4.67 -7.13 -11.38
CA VAL A 163 -4.07 -5.97 -10.72
C VAL A 163 -2.56 -6.17 -10.62
N VAL A 164 -1.81 -5.15 -10.99
CA VAL A 164 -0.36 -5.06 -10.83
C VAL A 164 0.00 -3.70 -10.26
N SER A 165 1.20 -3.55 -9.72
CA SER A 165 1.71 -2.25 -9.30
C SER A 165 3.08 -1.96 -9.88
N VAL A 166 3.44 -0.68 -9.85
CA VAL A 166 4.75 -0.17 -10.21
C VAL A 166 5.25 0.72 -9.06
N ASP A 167 6.30 0.29 -8.39
CA ASP A 167 7.04 1.08 -7.42
C ASP A 167 8.05 1.97 -8.16
N SER A 168 8.06 3.26 -7.87
CA SER A 168 8.95 4.23 -8.52
C SER A 168 9.63 5.14 -7.50
N PHE A 169 10.67 5.82 -7.95
CA PHE A 169 11.29 6.90 -7.18
C PHE A 169 11.49 8.13 -8.08
N SER A 170 11.19 9.31 -7.52
CA SER A 170 11.27 10.59 -8.21
C SER A 170 12.31 11.49 -7.57
N PHE A 171 13.07 12.24 -8.36
CA PHE A 171 13.95 13.29 -7.89
C PHE A 171 14.14 14.33 -8.98
N ASP A 172 14.00 15.61 -8.65
CA ASP A 172 14.08 16.74 -9.58
C ASP A 172 13.15 16.55 -10.80
N GLY A 173 11.94 16.05 -10.57
CA GLY A 173 10.94 15.78 -11.62
C GLY A 173 11.26 14.58 -12.51
N ARG A 174 12.38 13.88 -12.29
CA ARG A 174 12.71 12.66 -13.01
C ARG A 174 12.17 11.43 -12.28
N HIS A 175 11.34 10.67 -12.98
CA HIS A 175 10.71 9.46 -12.48
C HIS A 175 11.46 8.21 -12.93
N VAL A 176 11.80 7.33 -11.99
CA VAL A 176 12.38 6.00 -12.27
C VAL A 176 11.41 4.94 -11.78
N PRO A 177 10.62 4.32 -12.69
CA PRO A 177 9.86 3.11 -12.37
C PRO A 177 10.79 1.91 -12.18
N ILE A 178 10.58 1.12 -11.13
CA ILE A 178 11.55 0.11 -10.66
C ILE A 178 10.87 -1.24 -10.49
N GLY A 179 10.17 -1.41 -9.37
CA GLY A 179 9.53 -2.67 -9.01
C GLY A 179 8.22 -2.81 -9.73
N TYR A 180 7.90 -4.01 -10.21
CA TYR A 180 6.58 -4.31 -10.74
C TYR A 180 6.06 -5.58 -10.09
N SER A 181 4.95 -5.46 -9.37
CA SER A 181 4.45 -6.50 -8.47
C SER A 181 3.08 -6.99 -8.90
N GLU A 182 2.78 -8.24 -8.57
CA GLU A 182 1.45 -8.83 -8.70
C GLU A 182 1.02 -9.47 -7.39
N TYR A 183 -0.28 -9.70 -7.28
CA TYR A 183 -0.94 -10.02 -6.03
C TYR A 183 -1.75 -11.31 -6.14
N ARG A 184 -1.86 -12.05 -5.03
CA ARG A 184 -2.98 -12.99 -4.85
C ARG A 184 -3.98 -12.36 -3.89
N MET A 185 -5.23 -12.35 -4.33
CA MET A 185 -6.32 -11.68 -3.63
C MET A 185 -7.48 -12.64 -3.37
N ASN A 186 -8.32 -12.32 -2.39
CA ASN A 186 -9.64 -12.96 -2.24
C ASN A 186 -10.73 -12.16 -2.99
N GLU A 187 -11.99 -12.60 -2.91
CA GLU A 187 -13.13 -11.94 -3.55
C GLU A 187 -13.44 -10.52 -3.01
N ARG A 188 -12.83 -10.16 -1.87
CA ARG A 188 -12.91 -8.83 -1.24
C ARG A 188 -11.68 -7.97 -1.54
N PHE A 189 -10.85 -8.36 -2.51
CA PHE A 189 -9.62 -7.66 -2.89
C PHE A 189 -8.56 -7.61 -1.78
N VAL A 190 -8.60 -8.52 -0.81
CA VAL A 190 -7.56 -8.61 0.23
C VAL A 190 -6.32 -9.28 -0.35
N GLU A 191 -5.25 -8.51 -0.45
CA GLU A 191 -3.95 -8.95 -0.95
C GLU A 191 -3.19 -9.72 0.14
N TRP A 192 -3.21 -11.05 0.04
CA TRP A 192 -2.55 -11.91 1.03
C TRP A 192 -1.20 -12.45 0.55
N GLU A 193 -0.85 -12.25 -0.73
CA GLU A 193 0.49 -12.50 -1.27
C GLU A 193 0.86 -11.37 -2.23
N VAL A 194 2.11 -10.91 -2.14
CA VAL A 194 2.74 -9.99 -3.11
C VAL A 194 3.98 -10.66 -3.67
N SER A 195 4.20 -10.57 -4.99
CA SER A 195 5.40 -11.10 -5.61
C SER A 195 5.92 -10.21 -6.74
N THR A 196 7.25 -10.18 -6.90
CA THR A 196 7.94 -9.34 -7.88
C THR A 196 9.19 -10.06 -8.41
N PRO A 197 9.58 -9.91 -9.68
CA PRO A 197 8.89 -9.21 -10.76
C PRO A 197 7.57 -9.89 -11.19
N SER A 198 6.55 -9.09 -11.53
CA SER A 198 5.25 -9.58 -12.02
C SER A 198 5.35 -10.21 -13.41
N ARG A 199 4.76 -11.40 -13.56
CA ARG A 199 4.59 -12.07 -14.86
C ARG A 199 3.47 -11.44 -15.67
N ALA A 200 2.41 -10.98 -15.00
CA ALA A 200 1.31 -10.30 -15.66
C ALA A 200 1.73 -8.94 -16.25
N ALA A 201 2.59 -8.19 -15.55
CA ALA A 201 3.10 -6.91 -16.00
C ALA A 201 4.17 -7.04 -17.12
N ALA A 202 4.92 -8.15 -17.17
CA ALA A 202 6.06 -8.31 -18.08
C ALA A 202 5.76 -7.97 -19.56
N PRO A 203 4.63 -8.40 -20.16
CA PRO A 203 4.27 -8.03 -21.54
C PRO A 203 3.92 -6.54 -21.73
N HIS A 204 3.59 -5.84 -20.65
CA HIS A 204 3.11 -4.45 -20.66
C HIS A 204 4.12 -3.46 -20.06
N LEU A 205 5.36 -3.87 -19.76
CA LEU A 205 6.31 -3.04 -19.01
C LEU A 205 6.60 -1.69 -19.67
N ALA A 206 6.71 -1.63 -20.99
CA ALA A 206 6.95 -0.37 -21.69
C ALA A 206 5.77 0.60 -21.49
N GLU A 207 4.54 0.10 -21.63
CA GLU A 207 3.30 0.88 -21.43
C GLU A 207 3.15 1.30 -19.97
N LEU A 208 3.38 0.39 -19.02
CA LEU A 208 3.33 0.67 -17.59
C LEU A 208 4.37 1.72 -17.18
N ARG A 209 5.63 1.57 -17.59
CA ARG A 209 6.70 2.55 -17.30
C ARG A 209 6.32 3.94 -17.84
N ALA A 210 5.86 4.01 -19.10
CA ALA A 210 5.45 5.28 -19.70
C ALA A 210 4.26 5.91 -18.98
N LEU A 211 3.22 5.11 -18.70
CA LEU A 211 2.01 5.58 -18.01
C LEU A 211 2.31 6.02 -16.57
N THR A 212 3.20 5.32 -15.86
CA THR A 212 3.65 5.73 -14.52
C THR A 212 4.35 7.08 -14.58
N VAL A 213 5.31 7.29 -15.49
CA VAL A 213 5.99 8.60 -15.64
C VAL A 213 4.96 9.71 -15.90
N GLN A 214 4.05 9.51 -16.85
CA GLN A 214 3.02 10.48 -17.21
C GLN A 214 2.03 10.77 -16.07
N LEU A 215 1.66 9.74 -15.29
CA LEU A 215 0.83 9.90 -14.09
C LEU A 215 1.54 10.76 -13.05
N LEU A 216 2.82 10.50 -12.77
CA LEU A 216 3.59 11.22 -11.76
C LEU A 216 3.84 12.69 -12.17
N ASP A 217 4.06 12.95 -13.46
CA ASP A 217 4.07 14.31 -14.03
C ASP A 217 2.71 15.00 -13.85
N ALA A 218 1.61 14.30 -14.16
CA ALA A 218 0.25 14.85 -14.11
C ALA A 218 -0.18 15.29 -12.70
N VAL A 219 0.20 14.52 -11.68
CA VAL A 219 -0.06 14.84 -10.26
C VAL A 219 0.99 15.78 -9.66
N GLY A 220 2.04 16.12 -10.41
CA GLY A 220 3.07 17.06 -10.00
C GLY A 220 4.01 16.52 -8.94
N LEU A 221 4.32 15.21 -8.95
CA LEU A 221 5.35 14.66 -8.07
C LEU A 221 6.73 15.08 -8.60
N THR A 222 7.61 15.54 -7.72
CA THR A 222 8.97 15.95 -8.10
C THR A 222 10.05 15.21 -7.33
N GLU A 223 9.75 14.82 -6.10
CA GLU A 223 10.69 14.14 -5.19
C GLU A 223 9.95 13.07 -4.36
N GLY A 224 10.59 11.91 -4.18
CA GLY A 224 10.14 10.86 -3.29
C GLY A 224 9.62 9.60 -3.99
N PRO A 225 9.30 8.56 -3.21
CA PRO A 225 8.78 7.31 -3.71
C PRO A 225 7.33 7.44 -4.17
N SER A 226 6.93 6.60 -5.10
CA SER A 226 5.52 6.37 -5.40
C SER A 226 5.20 4.89 -5.54
N HIS A 227 3.97 4.56 -5.22
CA HIS A 227 3.38 3.25 -5.48
C HIS A 227 2.12 3.45 -6.31
N SER A 228 2.14 2.97 -7.55
CA SER A 228 1.02 3.12 -8.49
C SER A 228 0.46 1.75 -8.86
N GLU A 229 -0.84 1.57 -8.70
CA GLU A 229 -1.54 0.34 -9.04
C GLU A 229 -2.27 0.48 -10.37
N PHE A 230 -2.37 -0.63 -11.10
CA PHE A 230 -2.95 -0.69 -12.43
C PHE A 230 -3.79 -1.95 -12.59
N VAL A 231 -4.87 -1.84 -13.37
CA VAL A 231 -5.57 -3.00 -13.92
C VAL A 231 -5.13 -3.20 -15.36
N LEU A 232 -4.66 -4.40 -15.68
CA LEU A 232 -4.31 -4.78 -17.07
C LEU A 232 -5.57 -5.18 -17.83
N THR A 233 -6.26 -4.20 -18.41
CA THR A 233 -7.49 -4.42 -19.16
C THR A 233 -7.22 -4.97 -20.56
N PRO A 234 -8.23 -5.54 -21.25
CA PRO A 234 -8.10 -5.90 -22.67
C PRO A 234 -7.72 -4.72 -23.59
N GLN A 235 -7.92 -3.47 -23.14
CA GLN A 235 -7.58 -2.23 -23.85
C GLN A 235 -6.28 -1.59 -23.31
N GLY A 236 -5.45 -2.35 -22.60
CA GLY A 236 -4.19 -1.92 -22.01
C GLY A 236 -4.31 -1.52 -20.53
N PRO A 237 -3.19 -1.12 -19.89
CA PRO A 237 -3.17 -0.74 -18.49
C PRO A 237 -4.08 0.47 -18.20
N ARG A 238 -4.72 0.46 -17.05
CA ARG A 238 -5.46 1.60 -16.49
C ARG A 238 -5.03 1.83 -15.06
N VAL A 239 -4.74 3.07 -14.70
CA VAL A 239 -4.42 3.48 -13.33
C VAL A 239 -5.59 3.12 -12.44
N LEU A 240 -5.35 2.31 -11.42
CA LEU A 240 -6.34 1.99 -10.39
C LEU A 240 -6.29 3.05 -9.29
N GLU A 241 -5.11 3.23 -8.70
CA GLU A 241 -4.79 4.26 -7.71
C GLU A 241 -3.27 4.52 -7.65
N SER A 242 -2.84 5.56 -6.95
CA SER A 242 -1.42 5.83 -6.75
C SER A 242 -1.19 6.63 -5.47
N HIS A 243 -0.01 6.49 -4.88
CA HIS A 243 0.37 7.14 -3.63
C HIS A 243 1.79 7.71 -3.68
N ALA A 244 2.05 8.86 -3.03
CA ALA A 244 3.38 9.44 -2.86
C ALA A 244 4.13 8.86 -1.64
N ARG A 245 4.14 7.53 -1.50
CA ARG A 245 4.84 6.83 -0.42
C ARG A 245 5.34 5.47 -0.89
N LEU A 246 6.17 4.86 -0.05
CA LEU A 246 6.53 3.45 -0.18
C LEU A 246 5.27 2.57 -0.05
N ALA A 247 5.23 1.48 -0.81
CA ALA A 247 4.13 0.53 -0.72
C ALA A 247 4.09 -0.18 0.63
N GLY A 248 2.90 -0.67 0.98
CA GLY A 248 2.69 -1.55 2.13
C GLY A 248 3.18 -2.98 1.87
N SER A 249 2.76 -3.89 2.75
CA SER A 249 2.90 -5.35 2.58
C SER A 249 4.33 -5.84 2.29
N GLY A 250 5.36 -5.06 2.63
CA GLY A 250 6.76 -5.43 2.45
C GLY A 250 7.29 -5.26 1.03
N ALA A 251 6.55 -4.63 0.11
CA ALA A 251 6.99 -4.46 -1.27
C ALA A 251 8.36 -3.77 -1.41
N PRO A 252 8.74 -2.74 -0.61
CA PRO A 252 10.08 -2.17 -0.67
C PRO A 252 11.21 -3.19 -0.43
N GLU A 253 10.98 -4.17 0.45
CA GLU A 253 11.92 -5.27 0.70
C GLU A 253 11.93 -6.27 -0.46
N LEU A 254 10.79 -6.50 -1.12
CA LEU A 254 10.72 -7.32 -2.32
C LEU A 254 11.47 -6.67 -3.49
N VAL A 255 11.32 -5.36 -3.69
CA VAL A 255 12.07 -4.57 -4.68
C VAL A 255 13.56 -4.68 -4.40
N ARG A 256 13.98 -4.55 -3.14
CA ARG A 256 15.39 -4.72 -2.76
C ARG A 256 15.93 -6.10 -3.13
N ARG A 257 15.17 -7.16 -2.85
CA ARG A 257 15.56 -8.54 -3.15
C ARG A 257 15.59 -8.84 -4.64
N ALA A 258 14.64 -8.31 -5.42
CA ALA A 258 14.47 -8.64 -6.83
C ALA A 258 15.21 -7.70 -7.79
N PHE A 259 15.45 -6.45 -7.42
CA PHE A 259 16.09 -5.42 -8.27
C PHE A 259 17.39 -4.87 -7.67
N GLY A 260 17.73 -5.24 -6.44
CA GLY A 260 18.93 -4.74 -5.77
C GLY A 260 18.84 -3.27 -5.30
N VAL A 261 17.65 -2.67 -5.33
CA VAL A 261 17.42 -1.26 -4.97
C VAL A 261 16.73 -1.14 -3.61
N ASP A 262 17.33 -0.38 -2.70
CA ASP A 262 16.74 -0.09 -1.40
C ASP A 262 15.96 1.23 -1.41
N LEU A 263 14.65 1.14 -1.65
CA LEU A 263 13.77 2.31 -1.68
C LEU A 263 13.65 3.02 -0.31
N ASN A 264 13.83 2.30 0.81
CA ASN A 264 13.84 2.93 2.14
C ASN A 264 15.08 3.80 2.31
N ARG A 265 16.24 3.32 1.85
CA ARG A 265 17.47 4.11 1.83
C ARG A 265 17.31 5.32 0.91
N TRP A 266 16.82 5.13 -0.31
CA TRP A 266 16.64 6.24 -1.25
C TRP A 266 15.70 7.32 -0.73
N PHE A 267 14.64 6.94 0.01
CA PHE A 267 13.71 7.90 0.58
C PHE A 267 14.39 8.95 1.47
N LEU A 268 15.51 8.60 2.10
CA LEU A 268 16.31 9.54 2.90
C LEU A 268 17.55 10.05 2.14
N ALA A 269 18.24 9.17 1.41
CA ALA A 269 19.56 9.46 0.86
C ALA A 269 19.53 10.29 -0.43
N VAL A 270 18.54 10.05 -1.31
CA VAL A 270 18.45 10.76 -2.60
C VAL A 270 18.10 12.24 -2.41
N PRO A 271 17.09 12.63 -1.61
CA PRO A 271 16.80 14.04 -1.32
C PRO A 271 17.99 14.82 -0.75
N LEU A 272 18.89 14.13 -0.05
CA LEU A 272 20.07 14.70 0.59
C LEU A 272 21.34 14.64 -0.28
N GLY A 273 21.25 14.14 -1.52
CA GLY A 273 22.38 14.00 -2.44
C GLY A 273 23.44 12.99 -1.99
N ILE A 274 23.09 12.06 -1.10
CA ILE A 274 23.99 10.97 -0.65
C ILE A 274 24.02 9.85 -1.68
N ASP A 275 22.87 9.52 -2.24
CA ASP A 275 22.71 8.54 -3.31
C ASP A 275 22.14 9.24 -4.56
N GLU A 276 22.44 8.71 -5.75
CA GLU A 276 21.90 9.21 -7.02
C GLU A 276 20.84 8.26 -7.58
N LEU A 277 19.84 8.82 -8.25
CA LEU A 277 18.90 8.01 -9.03
C LEU A 277 19.57 7.43 -10.28
N PRO A 278 19.41 6.14 -10.58
CA PRO A 278 20.00 5.53 -11.76
C PRO A 278 19.43 6.18 -13.03
N ALA A 279 20.23 6.18 -14.10
CA ALA A 279 19.84 6.80 -15.38
C ALA A 279 18.68 6.08 -16.08
N ALA A 280 18.46 4.80 -15.76
CA ALA A 280 17.39 3.98 -16.29
C ALA A 280 16.78 3.11 -15.20
N SER A 281 15.55 2.64 -15.44
CA SER A 281 14.93 1.59 -14.64
C SER A 281 15.83 0.37 -14.56
N PRO A 282 16.13 -0.17 -13.36
CA PRO A 282 16.92 -1.38 -13.22
C PRO A 282 16.15 -2.60 -13.74
N GLU A 283 16.89 -3.57 -14.24
CA GLU A 283 16.36 -4.89 -14.60
C GLU A 283 16.40 -5.83 -13.38
N PRO A 284 15.48 -6.80 -13.28
CA PRO A 284 15.45 -7.72 -12.15
C PRO A 284 16.69 -8.63 -12.14
N VAL A 285 17.23 -8.86 -10.94
CA VAL A 285 18.36 -9.75 -10.66
C VAL A 285 17.92 -11.06 -9.98
N GLY A 286 16.62 -11.20 -9.71
CA GLY A 286 16.01 -12.38 -9.10
C GLY A 286 14.50 -12.18 -8.93
N GLY A 287 13.90 -12.98 -8.05
CA GLY A 287 12.52 -12.76 -7.62
C GLY A 287 12.36 -12.80 -6.11
N ALA A 288 11.26 -12.21 -5.64
CA ALA A 288 10.90 -12.17 -4.24
C ALA A 288 9.39 -12.27 -4.07
N ALA A 289 8.97 -12.88 -2.97
CA ALA A 289 7.58 -12.99 -2.60
C ALA A 289 7.41 -12.84 -1.09
N VAL A 290 6.27 -12.28 -0.69
CA VAL A 290 5.79 -12.29 0.69
C VAL A 290 4.37 -12.85 0.68
N ARG A 291 4.08 -13.76 1.60
CA ARG A 291 2.78 -14.40 1.80
C ARG A 291 2.38 -14.22 3.26
N PHE A 292 1.19 -13.68 3.52
CA PHE A 292 0.60 -13.69 4.85
C PHE A 292 -0.02 -15.05 5.16
N PHE A 293 0.08 -15.49 6.40
CA PHE A 293 -0.65 -16.68 6.85
C PHE A 293 -2.14 -16.36 6.88
N THR A 294 -2.96 -17.18 6.19
CA THR A 294 -4.42 -17.06 6.15
C THR A 294 -5.10 -18.27 6.78
N PRO A 295 -4.90 -18.54 8.09
CA PRO A 295 -5.54 -19.68 8.75
C PRO A 295 -7.06 -19.50 8.88
N GLN A 296 -7.77 -20.57 9.24
CA GLN A 296 -9.22 -20.47 9.43
C GLN A 296 -9.55 -19.50 10.59
N PRO A 297 -10.56 -18.62 10.43
CA PRO A 297 -11.00 -17.73 11.51
C PRO A 297 -11.45 -18.52 12.75
N GLY A 298 -11.07 -18.05 13.94
CA GLY A 298 -11.31 -18.79 15.17
C GLY A 298 -10.29 -18.56 16.27
N GLN A 299 -10.40 -19.33 17.36
CA GLN A 299 -9.40 -19.33 18.42
C GLN A 299 -8.28 -20.32 18.11
N VAL A 300 -7.03 -19.87 18.15
CA VAL A 300 -5.86 -20.73 17.93
C VAL A 300 -5.72 -21.72 19.08
N ARG A 301 -5.75 -23.01 18.78
CA ARG A 301 -5.43 -24.11 19.71
C ARG A 301 -3.94 -24.39 19.77
N ALA A 302 -3.30 -24.44 18.61
CA ALA A 302 -1.88 -24.77 18.46
C ALA A 302 -1.32 -24.15 17.17
N VAL A 303 -0.01 -23.92 17.16
CA VAL A 303 0.73 -23.60 15.93
C VAL A 303 1.86 -24.60 15.78
N GLU A 304 1.66 -25.56 14.90
CA GLU A 304 2.60 -26.63 14.59
C GLU A 304 3.62 -26.14 13.56
N VAL A 305 4.90 -26.38 13.83
CA VAL A 305 6.00 -26.03 12.93
C VAL A 305 6.78 -27.30 12.66
N ALA A 306 6.93 -27.67 11.38
CA ALA A 306 7.70 -28.83 10.99
C ALA A 306 9.17 -28.70 11.44
N THR A 307 9.85 -29.83 11.65
CA THR A 307 11.27 -29.82 12.04
C THR A 307 12.16 -29.22 10.95
N GLU A 308 11.82 -29.41 9.68
CA GLU A 308 12.51 -28.83 8.53
C GLU A 308 11.54 -27.91 7.76
N VAL A 309 11.66 -26.60 8.00
CA VAL A 309 10.84 -25.58 7.33
C VAL A 309 11.53 -25.02 6.09
N GLY A 310 12.87 -25.07 6.04
CA GLY A 310 13.66 -24.44 4.97
C GLY A 310 13.77 -22.91 5.08
N ALA A 311 13.50 -22.35 6.26
CA ALA A 311 13.54 -20.92 6.54
C ALA A 311 13.87 -20.64 8.01
N GLU A 312 14.40 -19.45 8.29
CA GLU A 312 14.51 -18.94 9.66
C GLU A 312 13.11 -18.61 10.18
N VAL A 313 12.74 -19.12 11.35
CA VAL A 313 11.40 -18.89 11.93
C VAL A 313 11.52 -18.02 13.19
N ARG A 314 10.83 -16.88 13.20
CA ARG A 314 10.64 -16.03 14.38
C ARG A 314 9.21 -16.14 14.90
N ARG A 315 9.05 -16.04 16.22
CA ARG A 315 7.75 -15.91 16.87
C ARG A 315 7.66 -14.54 17.53
N VAL A 316 6.57 -13.82 17.29
CA VAL A 316 6.27 -12.61 18.06
C VAL A 316 6.00 -13.02 19.52
N PRO A 317 6.64 -12.38 20.51
CA PRO A 317 6.38 -12.70 21.91
C PRO A 317 4.92 -12.46 22.30
N ARG A 318 4.43 -13.26 23.24
CA ARG A 318 3.02 -13.19 23.66
C ARG A 318 2.71 -11.85 24.33
N GLY A 319 1.63 -11.23 23.91
CA GLY A 319 1.16 -9.94 24.45
C GLY A 319 1.84 -8.74 23.80
N GLU A 320 2.80 -8.94 22.90
CA GLU A 320 3.34 -7.87 22.09
C GLU A 320 2.45 -7.62 20.88
N THR A 321 2.16 -6.34 20.64
CA THR A 321 1.58 -5.89 19.37
C THR A 321 2.72 -5.27 18.56
N PRO A 322 3.12 -5.87 17.43
CA PRO A 322 4.17 -5.31 16.60
C PRO A 322 3.87 -3.86 16.23
N LEU A 323 4.87 -2.98 16.36
CA LEU A 323 4.76 -1.57 16.00
C LEU A 323 4.68 -1.36 14.48
N VAL A 324 5.16 -2.34 13.71
CA VAL A 324 5.15 -2.36 12.25
C VAL A 324 4.42 -3.62 11.76
N PHE A 325 3.76 -3.50 10.61
CA PHE A 325 2.93 -4.57 10.05
C PHE A 325 3.72 -5.85 9.73
N LEU A 326 4.98 -5.72 9.29
CA LEU A 326 5.90 -6.84 9.06
C LEU A 326 7.14 -6.70 9.96
N PRO A 327 7.11 -7.20 11.20
CA PRO A 327 8.27 -7.13 12.10
C PRO A 327 9.41 -8.03 11.60
N TYR A 328 10.64 -7.75 12.05
CA TYR A 328 11.86 -8.53 11.76
C TYR A 328 12.38 -8.49 10.31
N LEU A 329 11.78 -7.69 9.41
CA LEU A 329 12.27 -7.61 8.02
C LEU A 329 13.75 -7.23 7.93
N ASP A 330 14.24 -6.34 8.79
CA ASP A 330 15.64 -5.93 8.82
C ASP A 330 16.59 -7.10 9.18
N GLU A 331 16.20 -7.94 10.14
CA GLU A 331 16.96 -9.15 10.52
C GLU A 331 17.04 -10.16 9.37
N PHE A 332 16.01 -10.20 8.52
CA PHE A 332 15.91 -11.18 7.44
C PHE A 332 16.57 -10.73 6.14
N ARG A 333 17.11 -9.52 6.06
CA ARG A 333 17.59 -8.92 4.80
C ARG A 333 18.60 -9.79 4.05
N GLN A 334 19.41 -10.57 4.75
CA GLN A 334 20.44 -11.46 4.16
C GLN A 334 19.99 -12.92 4.02
N LEU A 335 18.80 -13.26 4.50
CA LEU A 335 18.29 -14.63 4.46
C LEU A 335 17.53 -14.89 3.15
N PRO A 336 17.71 -16.05 2.52
CA PRO A 336 16.97 -16.41 1.31
C PRO A 336 15.48 -16.68 1.58
N ALA A 337 15.11 -17.03 2.81
CA ALA A 337 13.74 -17.13 3.27
C ALA A 337 13.63 -17.03 4.79
N ALA A 338 12.52 -16.48 5.27
CA ALA A 338 12.17 -16.39 6.68
C ALA A 338 10.65 -16.44 6.86
N ALA A 339 10.20 -16.80 8.07
CA ALA A 339 8.81 -16.77 8.47
C ALA A 339 8.65 -16.14 9.86
N VAL A 340 7.57 -15.40 10.05
CA VAL A 340 7.17 -14.83 11.34
C VAL A 340 5.83 -15.38 11.72
N ILE A 341 5.73 -15.98 12.88
CA ILE A 341 4.47 -16.44 13.46
C ILE A 341 4.04 -15.42 14.51
N ALA A 342 2.91 -14.75 14.27
CA ALA A 342 2.41 -13.68 15.14
C ALA A 342 1.28 -14.13 16.08
N LYS A 343 0.71 -15.33 15.88
CA LYS A 343 -0.35 -15.89 16.73
C LYS A 343 0.13 -17.06 17.56
N SER A 344 -0.37 -17.13 18.78
CA SER A 344 -0.12 -18.16 19.79
C SER A 344 -1.42 -18.83 20.22
N PRO A 345 -1.35 -20.01 20.87
CA PRO A 345 -2.53 -20.63 21.50
C PRO A 345 -3.30 -19.66 22.40
N GLY A 346 -4.61 -19.57 22.18
CA GLY A 346 -5.53 -18.67 22.85
C GLY A 346 -5.85 -17.40 22.07
N ASP A 347 -5.02 -17.00 21.10
CA ASP A 347 -5.24 -15.81 20.28
C ASP A 347 -6.38 -16.03 19.28
N THR A 348 -7.00 -14.93 18.84
CA THR A 348 -8.06 -14.95 17.81
C THR A 348 -7.47 -14.65 16.43
N VAL A 349 -7.84 -15.47 15.45
CA VAL A 349 -7.71 -15.19 14.01
C VAL A 349 -9.03 -14.55 13.54
N PRO A 350 -9.00 -13.30 13.05
CA PRO A 350 -10.20 -12.65 12.51
C PRO A 350 -10.61 -13.26 11.16
N GLU A 351 -11.80 -12.89 10.67
CA GLU A 351 -12.12 -13.09 9.26
C GLU A 351 -11.23 -12.21 8.38
N LEU A 352 -10.83 -12.70 7.21
CA LEU A 352 -9.97 -11.97 6.29
C LEU A 352 -10.81 -11.02 5.43
N LEU A 353 -11.18 -9.88 5.99
CA LEU A 353 -12.03 -8.88 5.34
C LEU A 353 -11.21 -7.75 4.70
N THR A 354 -10.04 -7.47 5.25
CA THR A 354 -9.13 -6.39 4.86
C THR A 354 -7.68 -6.88 4.95
N VAL A 355 -6.72 -6.16 4.35
CA VAL A 355 -5.30 -6.48 4.55
C VAL A 355 -4.87 -6.35 6.02
N ALA A 356 -5.53 -5.49 6.81
CA ALA A 356 -5.25 -5.36 8.24
C ALA A 356 -5.60 -6.62 9.05
N ASP A 357 -6.36 -7.56 8.48
CA ASP A 357 -6.68 -8.85 9.09
C ASP A 357 -5.59 -9.92 8.86
N CYS A 358 -4.56 -9.62 8.06
CA CYS A 358 -3.37 -10.47 7.85
C CYS A 358 -2.43 -10.51 9.08
N VAL A 359 -2.99 -10.78 10.26
CA VAL A 359 -2.32 -10.66 11.57
C VAL A 359 -1.71 -11.96 12.09
N SER A 360 -1.76 -13.03 11.30
CA SER A 360 -1.23 -14.34 11.73
C SER A 360 0.29 -14.47 11.55
N GLY A 361 0.89 -13.50 10.85
CA GLY A 361 2.29 -13.47 10.48
C GLY A 361 2.46 -13.68 8.97
N TYR A 362 3.69 -13.92 8.55
CA TYR A 362 4.03 -13.97 7.13
C TYR A 362 5.24 -14.86 6.84
N VAL A 363 5.41 -15.20 5.57
CA VAL A 363 6.59 -15.83 4.97
C VAL A 363 7.15 -14.88 3.92
N ILE A 364 8.46 -14.67 3.92
CA ILE A 364 9.17 -13.94 2.86
C ILE A 364 10.26 -14.83 2.27
N ALA A 365 10.41 -14.79 0.95
CA ALA A 365 11.42 -15.57 0.24
C ALA A 365 11.98 -14.84 -0.97
N SER A 366 13.22 -15.19 -1.32
CA SER A 366 13.90 -14.83 -2.56
C SER A 366 14.14 -16.08 -3.40
N GLY A 367 14.22 -15.91 -4.72
CA GLY A 367 14.49 -16.95 -5.70
C GLY A 367 15.28 -16.43 -6.89
N VAL A 368 15.72 -17.35 -7.75
CA VAL A 368 16.37 -16.99 -9.04
C VAL A 368 15.42 -16.24 -9.96
N ASP A 369 14.12 -16.44 -9.77
CA ASP A 369 13.03 -15.70 -10.38
C ASP A 369 11.85 -15.66 -9.39
N ARG A 370 10.76 -15.02 -9.81
CA ARG A 370 9.54 -14.89 -9.01
C ARG A 370 8.87 -16.24 -8.74
N GLU A 371 8.92 -17.18 -9.68
CA GLU A 371 8.25 -18.48 -9.54
C GLU A 371 8.93 -19.30 -8.43
N ALA A 372 10.26 -19.35 -8.43
CA ALA A 372 11.04 -19.98 -7.37
C ALA A 372 10.79 -19.35 -5.99
N ALA A 373 10.66 -18.02 -5.92
CA ALA A 373 10.36 -17.32 -4.67
C ALA A 373 8.96 -17.69 -4.13
N VAL A 374 7.95 -17.68 -5.00
CA VAL A 374 6.57 -18.04 -4.64
C VAL A 374 6.46 -19.49 -4.22
N THR A 375 7.06 -20.43 -4.97
CA THR A 375 7.08 -21.85 -4.61
C THR A 375 7.71 -22.06 -3.23
N ARG A 376 8.83 -21.38 -2.95
CA ARG A 376 9.46 -21.45 -1.62
C ARG A 376 8.54 -20.93 -0.52
N CYS A 377 7.84 -19.82 -0.73
CA CYS A 377 6.84 -19.33 0.22
C CYS A 377 5.72 -20.36 0.46
N GLU A 378 5.23 -21.03 -0.59
CA GLU A 378 4.19 -22.06 -0.47
C GLU A 378 4.66 -23.31 0.30
N GLU A 379 5.92 -23.72 0.11
CA GLU A 379 6.51 -24.86 0.83
C GLU A 379 6.67 -24.56 2.32
N ILE A 380 7.17 -23.37 2.66
CA ILE A 380 7.30 -22.92 4.05
C ILE A 380 5.93 -22.78 4.72
N ASP A 381 4.95 -22.19 4.02
CA ASP A 381 3.59 -22.01 4.52
C ASP A 381 2.92 -23.35 4.89
N LYS A 382 3.06 -24.37 4.04
CA LYS A 382 2.54 -25.73 4.29
C LYS A 382 3.14 -26.40 5.54
N ASN A 383 4.35 -25.98 5.94
CA ASN A 383 5.10 -26.50 7.09
C ASN A 383 4.81 -25.75 8.40
N ILE A 384 3.98 -24.71 8.37
CA ILE A 384 3.54 -23.96 9.56
C ILE A 384 2.01 -23.98 9.61
N ARG A 385 1.43 -24.76 10.53
CA ARG A 385 -0.01 -24.99 10.59
C ARG A 385 -0.63 -24.40 11.84
N PHE A 386 -1.63 -23.54 11.65
CA PHE A 386 -2.46 -23.02 12.72
C PHE A 386 -3.68 -23.92 12.88
N LEU A 387 -3.83 -24.55 14.04
CA LEU A 387 -5.02 -25.30 14.39
C LEU A 387 -5.99 -24.37 15.12
N THR A 388 -7.17 -24.14 14.56
CA THR A 388 -8.16 -23.20 15.10
C THR A 388 -9.47 -23.88 15.42
N ASP A 389 -10.13 -23.42 16.48
CA ASP A 389 -11.52 -23.71 16.73
C ASP A 389 -12.41 -22.76 15.97
N ARG A 390 -13.32 -23.32 15.18
CA ARG A 390 -14.47 -22.53 14.72
C ARG A 390 -15.10 -21.88 15.94
N ARG A 391 -15.36 -20.58 15.87
CA ARG A 391 -16.32 -19.96 16.78
C ARG A 391 -17.56 -20.85 16.75
N SER A 392 -17.91 -21.43 17.90
CA SER A 392 -19.27 -21.92 18.04
C SER A 392 -20.15 -20.70 17.81
N ASP A 393 -21.03 -20.79 16.81
CA ASP A 393 -22.12 -19.84 16.68
C ASP A 393 -22.82 -19.82 18.04
N ARG A 394 -22.56 -18.78 18.84
CA ARG A 394 -23.47 -18.50 19.94
C ARG A 394 -24.81 -18.24 19.25
N PRO A 395 -25.88 -19.00 19.58
CA PRO A 395 -27.18 -18.69 19.02
C PRO A 395 -27.49 -17.23 19.39
N THR A 396 -27.78 -16.43 18.37
CA THR A 396 -28.43 -15.14 18.53
C THR A 396 -29.71 -15.37 19.34
N ASN A 397 -29.71 -14.96 20.60
CA ASN A 397 -30.91 -14.86 21.42
C ASN A 397 -31.57 -13.51 21.21
#